data_AF-A0A2J6IFG4-F1
#
_entry.id   AF-A0A2J6IFG4-F1
#
_cell.length_a   1.000
_cell.length_b   1.000
_cell.length_c   1.000
_cell.angle_alpha   90.00
_cell.angle_beta   90.00
_cell.angle_gamma   90.00
#
_symmetry.space_group_name_H-M   'P 1'
#
loop_
_entity.id
_entity.type
_entity.pdbx_description
1 polymer ?
#
loop_
_entity_poly.entity_id
_entity_poly.type
_entity_poly.pdbx_seq_one_letter_code
_entity_poly.pdbx_strand_id
1 'polypeptide(L)' 'IIYDNLKNYDFPIAFGFPAGHMNDNRALALGREYQLVVSEGGAKLKAKG' A
#
# COMPACT_ATOMS: atom_id res chain seq x y z
N ILE A 1 13.25 6.23 -8.46
CA ILE A 1 12.73 5.43 -9.61
C ILE A 1 11.21 5.33 -9.60
N ILE A 2 10.56 4.54 -8.74
CA ILE A 2 9.07 4.37 -8.78
C ILE A 2 8.36 5.71 -8.61
N TYR A 3 8.66 6.46 -7.55
CA TYR A 3 8.04 7.76 -7.30
C TYR A 3 8.26 8.75 -8.45
N ASP A 4 9.47 8.82 -9.00
CA ASP A 4 9.79 9.75 -10.10
C ASP A 4 8.96 9.50 -11.36
N ASN A 5 8.61 8.25 -11.64
CA ASN A 5 7.76 7.88 -12.77
C ASN A 5 6.28 8.16 -12.50
N LEU A 6 5.86 8.18 -11.23
CA LEU A 6 4.44 8.22 -10.85
C LEU A 6 4.01 9.56 -10.23
N LYS A 7 4.93 10.48 -9.95
CA LYS A 7 4.67 11.77 -9.28
C LYS A 7 3.66 12.68 -9.98
N ASN A 8 3.36 12.44 -11.26
CA ASN A 8 2.40 13.21 -12.04
C ASN A 8 0.98 12.60 -12.02
N TYR A 9 0.76 11.49 -11.32
CA TYR A 9 -0.55 10.85 -11.19
C TYR A 9 -1.14 11.11 -9.79
N ASP A 10 -2.47 11.17 -9.74
CA ASP A 10 -3.22 11.40 -8.50
C ASP A 10 -3.77 10.09 -7.93
N PHE A 11 -2.87 9.27 -7.38
CA PHE A 11 -3.23 8.10 -6.59
C PHE A 11 -2.26 7.90 -5.43
N PRO A 12 -2.72 7.34 -4.29
CA PRO A 12 -1.86 7.12 -3.13
C PRO A 12 -0.83 6.02 -3.39
N ILE A 13 0.41 6.26 -2.95
CA ILE A 13 1.51 5.29 -3.01
C ILE A 13 2.02 5.04 -1.58
N ALA A 14 2.10 3.78 -1.18
CA ALA A 14 2.69 3.36 0.09
C ALA A 14 3.92 2.50 -0.16
N PHE A 15 5.04 2.83 0.50
CA PHE A 15 6.29 2.08 0.44
C PHE A 15 6.49 1.24 1.71
N GLY A 16 7.30 0.18 1.61
CA GLY A 16 7.60 -0.67 2.77
C GLY A 16 6.42 -1.50 3.27
N PHE A 17 5.47 -1.84 2.39
CA PHE A 17 4.32 -2.66 2.76
C PHE A 17 4.76 -4.07 3.19
N PRO A 18 4.26 -4.64 4.31
CA PRO A 18 4.76 -5.88 4.90
C PRO A 18 4.20 -7.12 4.19
N ALA A 19 4.44 -7.26 2.89
CA ALA A 19 4.01 -8.40 2.08
C ALA A 19 5.11 -8.73 1.05
N GLY A 20 6.12 -9.51 1.46
CA GLY A 20 7.32 -9.77 0.67
C GLY A 20 8.32 -10.69 1.36
N HIS A 21 9.60 -10.60 0.99
CA HIS A 21 10.70 -11.40 1.56
C HIS A 21 11.34 -10.71 2.77
N MET A 22 10.54 -10.42 3.80
CA MET A 22 10.99 -9.82 5.07
C MET A 22 10.54 -10.67 6.26
N ASN A 23 11.15 -10.50 7.44
CA ASN A 23 10.78 -11.27 8.63
C ASN A 23 9.33 -11.00 9.08
N ASP A 24 8.91 -9.73 9.14
CA ASP A 24 7.50 -9.36 9.35
C ASP A 24 6.76 -9.36 8.01
N ASN A 25 6.42 -10.55 7.53
CA ASN A 25 5.63 -10.76 6.33
C ASN A 25 4.18 -11.11 6.70
N ARG A 26 3.25 -10.29 6.24
CA ARG A 26 1.81 -10.41 6.56
C ARG A 26 1.04 -10.82 5.31
N ALA A 27 0.11 -11.74 5.49
CA ALA A 27 -0.74 -12.21 4.40
C ALA A 27 -1.66 -11.09 3.88
N LEU A 28 -1.68 -10.92 2.56
CA LEU A 28 -2.62 -10.06 1.85
C LEU A 28 -3.61 -10.94 1.09
N ALA A 29 -4.89 -10.91 1.47
CA ALA A 29 -5.91 -11.68 0.78
C ALA A 29 -6.23 -11.03 -0.58
N LEU A 30 -5.88 -11.71 -1.66
CA LEU A 30 -6.11 -11.28 -3.05
C LEU A 30 -7.55 -11.55 -3.49
N GLY A 31 -8.02 -10.80 -4.48
CA GLY A 31 -9.41 -10.88 -4.97
C GLY A 31 -10.44 -10.17 -4.08
N ARG A 32 -10.00 -9.52 -3.00
CA ARG A 32 -10.83 -8.64 -2.16
C ARG A 32 -10.65 -7.18 -2.55
N GLU A 33 -11.70 -6.39 -2.33
CA GLU A 33 -11.64 -4.94 -2.47
C GLU A 33 -11.13 -4.29 -1.17
N TYR A 34 -10.25 -3.30 -1.31
CA TYR A 34 -9.67 -2.57 -0.19
C TYR A 34 -9.71 -1.06 -0.42
N GLN A 35 -9.64 -0.30 0.67
CA GLN A 35 -9.33 1.12 0.68
C GLN A 35 -7.93 1.32 1.26
N LEU A 36 -7.06 1.97 0.49
CA LEU A 36 -5.75 2.45 0.93
C LEU A 36 -5.83 3.94 1.27
N VAL A 37 -5.41 4.31 2.47
CA VAL A 37 -5.29 5.70 2.93
C VAL A 37 -3.86 5.96 3.32
N VAL A 38 -3.24 6.98 2.72
CA VAL A 38 -1.86 7.40 3.01
C VAL A 38 -1.90 8.81 3.61
N SER A 39 -1.14 9.02 4.67
CA SER A 39 -1.04 10.28 5.41
C SER A 39 0.38 10.46 5.94
N GLU A 40 0.71 11.62 6.50
CA GLU A 40 2.01 11.86 7.14
C GLU A 40 2.33 10.83 8.24
N GLY A 41 1.30 10.32 8.94
CA GLY A 41 1.43 9.27 9.96
C GLY A 41 1.59 7.85 9.43
N GLY A 42 1.70 7.66 8.11
CA GLY A 42 1.84 6.36 7.44
C GLY A 42 0.61 5.93 6.63
N ALA A 43 0.51 4.64 6.37
CA ALA A 43 -0.53 4.05 5.51
C ALA A 43 -1.45 3.08 6.26
N LYS A 44 -2.74 3.08 5.89
CA LYS A 44 -3.75 2.13 6.38
C LYS A 44 -4.43 1.44 5.20
N LEU A 45 -4.50 0.11 5.24
CA LEU A 45 -5.24 -0.71 4.29
C LEU A 45 -6.44 -1.36 4.99
N LYS A 46 -7.65 -1.11 4.50
CA LYS A 46 -8.90 -1.65 5.08
C LYS A 46 -9.69 -2.42 4.02
N ALA A 47 -10.09 -3.65 4.32
CA ALA A 47 -11.00 -4.38 3.45
C ALA A 47 -12.35 -3.66 3.38
N LYS A 48 -12.90 -3.49 2.18
CA LYS A 48 -14.28 -3.04 2.04
C LYS A 48 -15.21 -4.19 2.43
N GLY A 49 -16.30 -3.84 3.10
CA GLY A 49 -17.35 -4.78 3.50
C GLY A 49 -18.23 -5.16 2.34
#